data_AF-A0A246FLV2-F1
#
_entry.id   AF-A0A246FLV2-F1
#
_cell.length_a   1.000
_cell.length_b   1.000
_cell.length_c   1.000
_cell.angle_alpha   90.00
_cell.angle_beta   90.00
_cell.angle_gamma   90.00
#
_symmetry.space_group_name_H-M   'P 1'
#
loop_
_entity.id
_entity.type
_entity.pdbx_description
1 polymer ?
#
loop_
_entity_poly.entity_id
_entity_poly.type
_entity_poly.pdbx_seq_one_letter_code
_entity_poly.pdbx_strand_id
1 'polypeptide(L)'
;MEVETEFLIAVLRQSPQGSLWRLSKDSWEELPRVLEPDLLHSHEAYWHVCITSANRERLLAMTEVHELPEKVVHMSITTAQGHTFFRGLDHLDTIICDIGFQDLKRVCSDFLSLELSIIKMGGSL
;
A
#
# COMPACT_ATOMS: atom_id res chain seq x y z
N MET A 1 -17.52 -4.34 -1.11
CA MET A 1 -16.17 -3.78 -0.98
C MET A 1 -15.39 -4.34 -2.14
N GLU A 2 -14.69 -3.50 -2.88
CA GLU A 2 -13.90 -3.93 -4.05
C GLU A 2 -12.67 -4.72 -3.61
N VAL A 3 -12.23 -5.67 -4.44
CA VAL A 3 -11.16 -6.62 -4.14
C VAL A 3 -9.84 -5.90 -3.89
N GLU A 4 -9.59 -4.82 -4.60
CA GLU A 4 -8.44 -3.92 -4.50
C GLU A 4 -8.38 -3.24 -3.13
N THR A 5 -9.54 -2.82 -2.62
CA THR A 5 -9.68 -2.22 -1.28
C THR A 5 -9.39 -3.24 -0.20
N GLU A 6 -9.96 -4.43 -0.31
CA GLU A 6 -9.67 -5.53 0.62
C GLU A 6 -8.18 -5.91 0.60
N PHE A 7 -7.59 -5.97 -0.59
CA PHE A 7 -6.18 -6.28 -0.76
C PHE A 7 -5.28 -5.21 -0.13
N LEU A 8 -5.52 -3.92 -0.40
CA LEU A 8 -4.74 -2.85 0.19
C LEU A 8 -4.87 -2.82 1.71
N ILE A 9 -6.07 -3.02 2.25
CA ILE A 9 -6.31 -3.15 3.69
C ILE A 9 -5.49 -4.32 4.25
N ALA A 10 -5.47 -5.47 3.59
CA ALA A 10 -4.68 -6.63 4.00
C ALA A 10 -3.18 -6.33 3.99
N VAL A 11 -2.67 -5.69 2.94
CA VAL A 11 -1.26 -5.26 2.83
C VAL A 11 -0.89 -4.30 3.96
N LEU A 12 -1.71 -3.28 4.23
CA LEU A 12 -1.47 -2.31 5.32
C LEU A 12 -1.51 -2.98 6.70
N ARG A 13 -2.43 -3.93 6.91
CA ARG A 13 -2.50 -4.74 8.14
C ARG A 13 -1.26 -5.58 8.36
N GLN A 14 -0.67 -6.14 7.32
CA GLN A 14 0.54 -6.99 7.40
C GLN A 14 1.84 -6.19 7.32
N SER A 15 1.79 -4.92 6.93
CA SER A 15 2.99 -4.09 6.80
C SER A 15 3.74 -4.02 8.14
N PRO A 16 5.06 -4.24 8.18
CA PRO A 16 5.83 -4.10 9.43
C PRO A 16 5.71 -2.69 10.03
N GLN A 17 5.81 -2.57 11.35
CA GLN A 17 5.88 -1.26 12.00
C GLN A 17 7.11 -0.48 11.51
N GLY A 18 6.93 0.82 11.24
CA GLY A 18 7.96 1.68 10.69
C GLY A 18 8.13 1.56 9.17
N SER A 19 7.24 0.82 8.49
CA SER A 19 7.22 0.80 7.03
C SER A 19 6.84 2.19 6.47
N LEU A 20 7.46 2.56 5.36
CA LEU A 20 7.17 3.78 4.64
C LEU A 20 6.21 3.48 3.49
N TRP A 21 5.00 4.04 3.56
CA TRP A 21 4.05 4.04 2.48
C TRP A 21 4.27 5.29 1.62
N ARG A 22 4.60 5.09 0.35
CA ARG A 22 4.82 6.13 -0.63
C ARG A 22 3.65 6.14 -1.60
N LEU A 23 3.11 7.32 -1.84
CA LEU A 23 1.97 7.61 -2.70
C LEU A 23 2.40 8.69 -3.67
N SER A 24 2.18 8.52 -4.97
CA SER A 24 2.59 9.52 -5.94
C SER A 24 1.73 10.79 -5.86
N LYS A 25 2.32 11.95 -6.16
CA LYS A 25 1.59 13.24 -6.14
C LYS A 25 0.62 13.41 -7.30
N ASP A 26 0.76 12.63 -8.37
CA ASP A 26 -0.16 12.60 -9.52
C ASP A 26 -1.39 11.71 -9.28
N SER A 27 -1.47 11.02 -8.13
CA SER A 27 -2.56 10.13 -7.78
C SER A 27 -3.89 10.88 -7.61
N TRP A 28 -3.98 11.67 -6.55
CA TRP A 28 -5.22 12.31 -6.14
C TRP A 28 -4.92 13.61 -5.39
N GLU A 29 -5.47 14.71 -5.90
CA GLU A 29 -5.20 16.06 -5.38
C GLU A 29 -5.62 16.23 -3.91
N GLU A 30 -6.70 15.55 -3.49
CA GLU A 30 -7.21 15.65 -2.12
C GLU A 30 -6.49 14.75 -1.12
N LEU A 31 -5.55 13.90 -1.57
CA LEU A 31 -4.85 12.93 -0.74
C LEU A 31 -4.17 13.55 0.50
N PRO A 32 -3.53 14.75 0.43
CA PRO A 32 -2.98 15.40 1.60
C PRO A 32 -4.01 15.80 2.66
N ARG A 33 -5.23 16.15 2.21
CA ARG A 33 -6.34 16.50 3.09
C ARG A 33 -6.94 15.25 3.73
N VAL A 34 -7.01 14.16 2.99
CA VAL A 34 -7.58 12.88 3.44
C VAL A 34 -6.69 12.19 4.46
N LEU A 35 -5.41 11.98 4.14
CA LEU A 35 -4.48 11.26 5.03
C LEU A 35 -3.91 12.12 6.16
N GLU A 36 -4.41 13.35 6.27
CA GLU A 36 -4.01 14.42 7.19
C GLU A 36 -2.56 14.93 7.02
N PRO A 37 -2.36 16.26 6.93
CA PRO A 37 -1.04 16.83 6.69
C PRO A 37 0.02 16.41 7.72
N ASP A 38 -0.38 16.11 8.95
CA ASP A 38 0.53 15.79 10.05
C ASP A 38 1.11 14.37 9.95
N LEU A 39 0.48 13.48 9.19
CA LEU A 39 0.95 12.12 8.94
C LEU A 39 1.73 12.00 7.62
N LEU A 40 1.62 13.03 6.77
CA LEU A 40 2.14 13.08 5.42
C LEU A 40 3.39 13.95 5.35
N HIS A 41 4.50 13.34 4.98
CA HIS A 41 5.70 14.07 4.63
C HIS A 41 5.77 14.24 3.11
N SER A 42 5.91 15.49 2.65
CA SER A 42 6.12 15.77 1.23
C SER A 42 7.57 15.49 0.86
N HIS A 43 7.81 14.76 -0.24
CA HIS A 43 9.14 14.51 -0.78
C HIS A 43 9.14 14.45 -2.30
N GLU A 44 9.80 15.39 -2.97
CA GLU A 44 9.90 15.43 -4.44
C GLU A 44 8.53 15.15 -5.13
N ALA A 45 8.42 14.02 -5.83
CA ALA A 45 7.23 13.55 -6.57
C ALA A 45 6.26 12.67 -5.75
N TYR A 46 6.53 12.46 -4.46
CA TYR A 46 5.78 11.55 -3.59
C TYR A 46 5.31 12.20 -2.30
N TRP A 47 4.22 11.66 -1.79
CA TRP A 47 3.77 11.76 -0.43
C TRP A 47 4.20 10.52 0.34
N HIS A 48 4.68 10.72 1.57
CA HIS A 48 5.18 9.66 2.42
C HIS A 48 4.37 9.59 3.71
N VAL A 49 3.98 8.38 4.11
CA VAL A 49 3.33 8.09 5.38
C VAL A 49 4.12 7.00 6.10
N CYS A 50 4.53 7.27 7.33
CA CYS A 50 5.13 6.23 8.17
C CYS A 50 4.02 5.40 8.83
N ILE A 51 3.97 4.10 8.53
CA ILE A 51 3.00 3.17 9.10
C ILE A 51 3.47 2.79 10.51
N THR A 52 2.71 3.19 11.51
CA THR A 52 2.94 2.87 12.93
C THR A 52 1.78 2.09 13.50
N SER A 53 1.95 1.47 14.67
CA SER A 53 0.81 0.85 15.37
C SER A 53 -0.25 1.89 15.77
N ALA A 54 0.18 3.12 16.08
CA ALA A 54 -0.70 4.20 16.52
C ALA A 54 -1.63 4.74 15.42
N ASN A 55 -1.16 4.77 14.15
CA ASN A 55 -1.96 5.28 13.04
C ASN A 55 -2.57 4.20 12.14
N ARG A 56 -2.22 2.92 12.31
CA ARG A 56 -2.65 1.83 11.41
C ARG A 56 -4.15 1.77 11.22
N GLU A 57 -4.92 1.66 12.31
CA GLU A 57 -6.39 1.55 12.22
C GLU A 57 -7.00 2.76 11.51
N ARG A 58 -6.41 3.94 11.70
CA ARG A 58 -6.82 5.14 10.98
C ARG A 58 -6.56 5.05 9.49
N LEU A 59 -5.37 4.58 9.08
CA LEU A 59 -5.02 4.38 7.66
C LEU A 59 -5.97 3.37 7.00
N LEU A 60 -6.33 2.29 7.73
CA LEU A 60 -7.28 1.29 7.23
C LEU A 60 -8.67 1.91 7.03
N ALA A 61 -9.18 2.66 8.01
CA ALA A 61 -10.47 3.33 7.90
C ALA A 61 -10.50 4.34 6.74
N MET A 62 -9.43 5.12 6.53
CA MET A 62 -9.35 6.06 5.41
C MET A 62 -9.29 5.35 4.05
N THR A 63 -8.61 4.20 3.99
CA THR A 63 -8.56 3.37 2.78
C THR A 63 -9.96 2.93 2.36
N GLU A 64 -10.77 2.48 3.32
CA GLU A 64 -12.13 2.02 3.09
C GLU A 64 -13.08 3.17 2.75
N VAL A 65 -13.08 4.27 3.52
CA VAL A 65 -14.02 5.39 3.35
C VAL A 65 -13.81 6.15 2.05
N HIS A 66 -12.56 6.25 1.58
CA HIS A 66 -12.21 7.06 0.42
C HIS A 66 -11.88 6.25 -0.82
N GLU A 67 -12.08 4.93 -0.79
CA GLU A 67 -11.80 4.04 -1.93
C GLU A 67 -10.39 4.30 -2.50
N LEU A 68 -9.40 4.41 -1.61
CA LEU A 68 -8.05 4.83 -1.98
C LEU A 68 -7.43 4.06 -3.15
N PRO A 69 -7.65 2.74 -3.33
CA PRO A 69 -7.16 2.03 -4.51
C PRO A 69 -7.58 2.66 -5.83
N GLU A 70 -8.82 3.10 -5.96
CA GLU A 70 -9.33 3.72 -7.20
C GLU A 70 -8.72 5.09 -7.46
N LYS A 71 -8.27 5.79 -6.40
CA LYS A 71 -7.76 7.17 -6.51
C LYS A 71 -6.25 7.21 -6.61
N VAL A 72 -5.55 6.18 -6.12
CA VAL A 72 -4.10 6.16 -6.06
C VAL A 72 -3.50 5.49 -7.27
N VAL A 73 -2.93 6.29 -8.18
CA VAL A 73 -2.30 5.82 -9.42
C VAL A 73 -1.06 4.99 -9.11
N HIS A 74 -0.12 5.51 -8.31
CA HIS A 74 1.13 4.79 -8.00
C HIS A 74 1.42 4.80 -6.51
N MET A 75 1.76 3.61 -5.98
CA MET A 75 2.13 3.48 -4.59
C MET A 75 3.11 2.35 -4.31
N SER A 76 3.83 2.45 -3.21
CA SER A 76 4.64 1.35 -2.70
C SER A 76 4.75 1.39 -1.18
N ILE A 77 4.97 0.24 -0.57
CA ILE A 77 5.28 0.11 0.85
C ILE A 77 6.65 -0.54 0.97
N THR A 78 7.56 0.15 1.65
CA THR A 78 8.91 -0.33 1.94
C THR A 78 9.11 -0.49 3.44
N THR A 79 9.80 -1.54 3.87
CA THR A 79 10.15 -1.72 5.28
C THR A 79 11.16 -0.67 5.75
N ALA A 80 11.35 -0.54 7.07
CA ALA A 80 12.35 0.37 7.64
C ALA A 80 13.80 0.06 7.17
N GLN A 81 14.06 -1.17 6.72
CA GLN A 81 15.35 -1.60 6.17
C GLN A 81 15.48 -1.34 4.66
N GLY A 82 14.44 -0.76 4.03
CA GLY A 82 14.46 -0.38 2.61
C GLY A 82 13.97 -1.46 1.64
N HIS A 83 13.50 -2.62 2.13
CA HIS A 83 12.96 -3.66 1.26
C HIS A 83 11.56 -3.27 0.77
N THR A 84 11.31 -3.34 -0.54
CA THR A 84 9.98 -3.10 -1.10
C THR A 84 9.12 -4.33 -0.89
N PHE A 85 8.13 -4.21 -0.01
CA PHE A 85 7.18 -5.26 0.32
C PHE A 85 6.07 -5.36 -0.73
N PHE A 86 5.54 -4.20 -1.14
CA PHE A 86 4.40 -4.08 -2.03
C PHE A 86 4.55 -2.86 -2.94
N ARG A 87 4.08 -2.97 -4.17
CA ARG A 87 3.93 -1.87 -5.12
C ARG A 87 2.64 -2.04 -5.91
N GLY A 88 1.86 -0.97 -5.99
CA GLY A 88 0.67 -0.86 -6.80
C GLY A 88 0.88 0.17 -7.91
N LEU A 89 0.45 -0.17 -9.12
CA LEU A 89 0.50 0.67 -10.30
C LEU A 89 -0.89 0.77 -10.90
N ASP A 90 -1.16 1.87 -11.59
CA ASP A 90 -2.39 2.14 -12.32
C ASP A 90 -3.64 1.80 -11.50
N HIS A 91 -3.84 2.47 -10.35
CA HIS A 91 -5.03 2.25 -9.50
C HIS A 91 -5.14 0.84 -8.91
N LEU A 92 -3.99 0.18 -8.70
CA LEU A 92 -3.86 -1.23 -8.30
C LEU A 92 -4.25 -2.25 -9.37
N ASP A 93 -4.44 -1.84 -10.63
CA ASP A 93 -4.62 -2.76 -11.76
C ASP A 93 -3.43 -3.73 -11.88
N THR A 94 -2.23 -3.26 -11.54
CA THR A 94 -1.02 -4.08 -11.48
C THR A 94 -0.38 -4.02 -10.11
N ILE A 95 -0.16 -5.20 -9.53
CA ILE A 95 0.43 -5.35 -8.20
C ILE A 95 1.73 -6.13 -8.30
N ILE A 96 2.79 -5.60 -7.69
CA ILE A 96 4.09 -6.24 -7.58
C ILE A 96 4.41 -6.46 -6.11
N CYS A 97 4.58 -7.72 -5.72
CA CYS A 97 4.80 -8.11 -4.33
C CYS A 97 6.10 -8.89 -4.15
N ASP A 98 6.82 -8.60 -3.07
CA ASP A 98 7.90 -9.45 -2.59
C ASP A 98 7.33 -10.53 -1.65
N ILE A 99 7.16 -11.74 -2.17
CA ILE A 99 6.63 -12.88 -1.42
C ILE A 99 7.64 -13.51 -0.45
N GLY A 100 8.86 -12.95 -0.33
CA GLY A 100 9.82 -13.32 0.71
C GLY A 100 9.29 -13.05 2.12
N PHE A 101 8.28 -12.19 2.25
CA PHE A 101 7.54 -11.96 3.49
C PHE A 101 6.40 -12.97 3.64
N GLN A 102 6.48 -13.81 4.69
CA GLN A 102 5.48 -14.87 4.95
C GLN A 102 4.05 -14.32 5.04
N ASP A 103 3.87 -13.17 5.68
CA ASP A 103 2.56 -12.55 5.84
C ASP A 103 1.97 -12.08 4.49
N LEU A 104 2.81 -11.56 3.59
CA LEU A 104 2.36 -11.16 2.24
C LEU A 104 2.10 -12.35 1.35
N LYS A 105 2.88 -13.42 1.48
CA LYS A 105 2.64 -14.67 0.74
C LYS A 105 1.25 -15.22 1.03
N ARG A 106 0.81 -15.17 2.29
CA ARG A 106 -0.56 -15.55 2.67
C ARG A 106 -1.58 -14.61 2.03
N VAL A 107 -1.42 -13.29 2.20
CA VAL A 107 -2.31 -12.30 1.59
C VAL A 107 -2.43 -12.52 0.08
N CYS A 108 -1.32 -12.57 -0.66
CA CYS A 108 -1.38 -12.83 -2.09
C CYS A 108 -2.06 -14.17 -2.42
N SER A 109 -1.87 -15.23 -1.63
CA SER A 109 -2.58 -16.50 -1.87
C SER A 109 -4.09 -16.37 -1.77
N ASP A 110 -4.58 -15.55 -0.84
CA ASP A 110 -6.01 -15.34 -0.63
C ASP A 110 -6.64 -14.54 -1.79
N PHE A 111 -5.85 -13.72 -2.48
CA PHE A 111 -6.30 -12.80 -3.54
C PHE A 111 -5.89 -13.21 -4.97
N LEU A 112 -4.99 -14.18 -5.15
CA LEU A 112 -4.57 -14.67 -6.48
C LEU A 112 -5.71 -15.30 -7.29
N SER A 113 -6.82 -15.68 -6.64
CA SER A 113 -8.02 -16.19 -7.31
C SER A 113 -9.02 -15.10 -7.70
N LEU A 114 -8.78 -13.84 -7.29
CA LEU A 114 -9.72 -12.72 -7.41
C LEU A 114 -9.20 -11.72 -8.42
N GLU A 115 -9.25 -12.03 -9.72
CA GLU A 115 -9.03 -11.15 -10.92
C GLU A 115 -7.81 -10.19 -10.95
N LEU A 116 -7.02 -10.07 -9.89
CA LEU A 116 -5.91 -9.15 -9.74
C LEU A 116 -4.67 -9.69 -10.45
N SER A 117 -4.02 -8.80 -11.20
CA SER A 117 -2.74 -9.10 -11.83
C SER A 117 -1.60 -8.96 -10.81
N ILE A 118 -1.32 -10.04 -10.08
CA ILE A 118 -0.25 -10.10 -9.08
C ILE A 118 1.04 -10.68 -9.68
N ILE A 119 2.06 -9.84 -9.75
CA ILE A 119 3.42 -10.20 -10.19
C ILE A 119 4.27 -10.49 -8.95
N LYS A 120 4.79 -11.71 -8.87
CA LYS A 120 5.69 -12.15 -7.79
C LYS A 120 7.12 -11.73 -8.11
N MET A 121 7.75 -10.97 -7.22
CA MET A 121 9.19 -10.80 -7.25
C MET A 121 9.85 -12.02 -6.59
N GLY A 122 10.76 -12.67 -7.31
CA GLY A 122 11.57 -13.75 -6.77
C GLY A 122 12.65 -13.17 -5.87
N GLY A 123 12.54 -13.42 -4.56
CA GLY A 123 13.62 -13.11 -3.62
C GLY A 123 14.86 -13.93 -3.98
N SER A 124 15.92 -13.26 -4.46
CA SER A 124 17.27 -13.84 -4.41
C SER A 124 17.86 -13.50 -3.04
N LEU A 125 18.16 -14.59 -2.32
CA LEU A 125 18.82 -14.75 -1.01
C LEU A 125 19.58 -13.55 -0.43
#